data_AF-A0A955UEW4-F1
#
_entry.id   AF-A0A955UEW4-F1
#
_cell.length_a   1.000
_cell.length_b   1.000
_cell.length_c   1.000
_cell.angle_alpha   90.00
_cell.angle_beta   90.00
_cell.angle_gamma   90.00
#
_symmetry.space_group_name_H-M   'P 1'
#
loop_
_entity.id
_entity.type
_entity.pdbx_description
1 polymer ?
#
loop_
_entity_poly.entity_id
_entity_poly.type
_entity_poly.pdbx_seq_one_letter_code
_entity_poly.pdbx_strand_id
1 'polypeptide(L)'
;MLAALLTPWLACLLIFLNFPFISGIIQRLRLTPQKRRNHALEHGTIHCFFHKHGQKKKVSGRAKTDGFRIAGIHSTKEIREAFSEFLSLDKQEKWNMAISNRCGSILVIAQGIGIISLLTALVFFSFWQPSPPTVALTLGTQLLLFLGCRHPLGRLLQKHRLLSLDFEDAKILDIKQVDRIPLIENGPVYFVRTHVQ
;
A
#
# COMPACT_ATOMS: atom_id res chain seq x y z
N MET A 1 13.22 8.22 -37.54
CA MET A 1 13.78 6.85 -37.64
C MET A 1 14.48 6.39 -36.35
N LEU A 2 15.44 7.13 -35.80
CA LEU A 2 16.14 6.73 -34.56
C LEU A 2 15.20 6.53 -33.34
N ALA A 3 14.25 7.44 -33.11
CA ALA A 3 13.32 7.34 -31.97
C ALA A 3 12.46 6.06 -32.02
N ALA A 4 11.96 5.69 -33.20
CA ALA A 4 11.19 4.47 -33.40
C ALA A 4 12.05 3.21 -33.19
N LEU A 5 13.33 3.24 -33.55
CA LEU A 5 14.28 2.15 -33.30
C LEU A 5 14.63 1.99 -31.81
N LEU A 6 14.67 3.09 -31.06
CA LEU A 6 15.02 3.11 -29.64
C LEU A 6 13.82 2.84 -28.72
N THR A 7 12.59 3.02 -29.22
CA THR A 7 11.36 2.86 -28.45
C THR A 7 11.23 1.47 -27.80
N PRO A 8 11.44 0.34 -28.51
CA PRO A 8 11.30 -0.99 -27.91
C PRO A 8 12.31 -1.21 -26.77
N TRP A 9 13.55 -0.74 -26.93
CA TRP A 9 14.59 -0.84 -25.92
C TRP A 9 14.28 0.00 -24.69
N LEU A 10 13.78 1.22 -24.88
CA LEU A 10 13.37 2.09 -23.78
C LEU A 10 12.16 1.49 -23.04
N ALA A 11 11.19 0.91 -23.75
CA ALA A 11 10.07 0.20 -23.15
C ALA A 11 10.52 -1.03 -22.35
N CYS A 12 11.41 -1.86 -22.91
CA CYS A 12 12.01 -3.00 -22.22
C CYS A 12 12.76 -2.57 -20.96
N LEU A 13 13.56 -1.50 -21.03
CA LEU A 13 14.28 -0.95 -19.89
C LEU A 13 13.31 -0.47 -18.80
N LEU A 14 12.27 0.28 -19.18
CA LEU A 14 11.23 0.74 -18.25
C LEU A 14 10.53 -0.44 -17.57
N ILE A 15 10.16 -1.48 -18.32
CA ILE A 15 9.51 -2.67 -17.76
C ILE A 15 10.47 -3.40 -16.83
N PHE A 16 11.73 -3.61 -17.23
CA PHE A 16 12.74 -4.31 -16.45
C PHE A 16 13.01 -3.62 -15.11
N LEU A 17 13.30 -2.31 -15.15
CA LEU A 17 13.55 -1.51 -13.95
C LEU A 17 12.34 -1.49 -13.00
N ASN A 18 11.14 -1.66 -13.52
CA ASN A 18 9.91 -1.61 -12.75
C ASN A 18 9.25 -2.97 -12.50
N PHE A 19 9.88 -4.07 -12.91
CA PHE A 19 9.35 -5.42 -12.76
C PHE A 19 8.91 -5.77 -11.33
N PRO A 20 9.67 -5.41 -10.27
CA PRO A 20 9.25 -5.66 -8.88
C PRO A 20 7.93 -4.97 -8.52
N PHE A 21 7.67 -3.78 -9.08
CA PHE A 21 6.44 -3.02 -8.82
C PHE A 21 5.25 -3.62 -9.58
N ILE A 22 5.45 -4.02 -10.83
CA ILE A 22 4.41 -4.68 -11.65
C ILE A 22 3.95 -5.97 -10.97
N SER A 23 4.90 -6.81 -10.56
CA SER A 23 4.61 -8.02 -9.77
C SER A 23 3.90 -7.68 -8.46
N GLY A 24 4.35 -6.63 -7.77
CA GLY A 24 3.73 -6.14 -6.54
C GLY A 24 2.28 -5.64 -6.69
N ILE A 25 1.88 -5.13 -7.85
CA ILE A 25 0.49 -4.71 -8.14
C ILE A 25 -0.40 -5.95 -8.29
N ILE A 26 0.04 -6.92 -9.10
CA ILE A 26 -0.72 -8.16 -9.35
C ILE A 26 -1.01 -8.86 -8.02
N GLN A 27 -0.01 -8.96 -7.15
CA GLN A 27 -0.18 -9.57 -5.82
C GLN A 27 -1.17 -8.81 -4.93
N ARG A 28 -1.24 -7.48 -5.04
CA ARG A 28 -2.17 -6.63 -4.26
C ARG A 28 -3.59 -6.65 -4.80
N LEU A 29 -3.77 -6.92 -6.09
CA LEU A 29 -5.10 -7.11 -6.69
C LEU A 29 -5.69 -8.49 -6.37
N ARG A 30 -4.86 -9.46 -5.96
CA ARG A 30 -5.26 -10.84 -5.66
C ARG A 30 -5.18 -11.17 -4.17
N LEU A 31 -5.60 -10.24 -3.32
CA LEU A 31 -5.64 -10.49 -1.87
C LEU A 31 -6.82 -11.39 -1.51
N THR A 32 -6.53 -12.47 -0.79
CA THR A 32 -7.54 -13.32 -0.14
C THR A 32 -8.40 -12.50 0.83
N PRO A 33 -9.69 -12.85 1.05
CA PRO A 33 -10.54 -12.18 2.03
C PRO A 33 -9.91 -12.05 3.43
N GLN A 34 -9.27 -13.10 3.93
CA GLN A 34 -8.63 -13.10 5.25
C GLN A 34 -7.53 -12.05 5.36
N LYS A 35 -6.65 -11.99 4.34
CA LYS A 35 -5.59 -10.97 4.27
C LYS A 35 -6.14 -9.54 4.19
N ARG A 36 -7.27 -9.32 3.51
CA ARG A 36 -7.93 -7.99 3.47
C ARG A 36 -8.47 -7.57 4.84
N ARG A 37 -9.04 -8.50 5.61
CA ARG A 37 -9.50 -8.28 6.99
C ARG A 37 -8.33 -7.99 7.92
N ASN A 38 -7.28 -8.82 7.88
CA ASN A 38 -6.08 -8.63 8.67
C ASN A 38 -5.34 -7.33 8.34
N HIS A 39 -5.38 -6.88 7.09
CA HIS A 39 -4.79 -5.61 6.69
C HIS A 39 -5.53 -4.41 7.26
N ALA A 40 -6.86 -4.48 7.35
CA ALA A 40 -7.65 -3.46 8.04
C ALA A 40 -7.42 -3.49 9.55
N LEU A 41 -7.33 -4.67 10.16
CA LEU A 41 -6.97 -4.82 11.59
C LEU A 41 -5.58 -4.25 11.89
N GLU A 42 -4.59 -4.51 11.02
CA GLU A 42 -3.24 -3.95 11.13
C GLU A 42 -3.27 -2.42 11.12
N HIS A 43 -3.91 -1.83 10.09
CA HIS A 43 -4.01 -0.37 9.96
C HIS A 43 -4.74 0.26 11.15
N GLY A 44 -5.89 -0.32 11.54
CA GLY A 44 -6.68 0.14 12.67
C GLY A 44 -5.88 0.10 13.99
N THR A 45 -5.21 -1.01 14.26
CA THR A 45 -4.37 -1.18 15.46
C THR A 45 -3.23 -0.14 15.49
N ILE A 46 -2.53 0.08 14.37
CA ILE A 46 -1.47 1.09 14.29
C ILE A 46 -2.04 2.50 14.47
N HIS A 47 -3.23 2.77 13.92
CA HIS A 47 -3.88 4.06 14.05
C HIS A 47 -4.29 4.36 15.51
N CYS A 48 -4.97 3.43 16.18
CA CYS A 48 -5.33 3.55 17.60
C CYS A 48 -4.09 3.72 18.49
N PHE A 49 -3.02 2.97 18.20
CA PHE A 49 -1.75 3.15 18.90
C PHE A 49 -1.19 4.58 18.73
N PHE A 50 -1.22 5.13 17.51
CA PHE A 50 -0.79 6.51 17.28
C PHE A 50 -1.72 7.54 17.89
N HIS A 51 -3.02 7.26 18.00
CA HIS A 51 -3.97 8.14 18.67
C HIS A 51 -3.58 8.32 20.15
N LYS A 52 -3.19 7.23 20.82
CA LYS A 52 -2.79 7.24 22.24
C LYS A 52 -1.35 7.73 22.49
N HIS A 53 -0.40 7.41 21.61
CA HIS A 53 1.04 7.64 21.85
C HIS A 53 1.69 8.70 20.95
N GLY A 54 0.93 9.28 20.02
CA GLY A 54 1.42 10.24 19.04
C GLY A 54 2.19 9.62 17.87
N GLN A 55 2.22 10.33 16.74
CA GLN A 55 2.79 9.83 15.48
C GLN A 55 4.33 9.88 15.39
N LYS A 56 5.02 10.24 16.48
CA LYS A 56 6.49 10.37 16.50
C LYS A 56 7.22 9.01 16.46
N LYS A 57 6.52 7.91 16.77
CA LYS A 57 7.09 6.56 16.75
C LYS A 57 7.13 6.00 15.33
N LYS A 58 8.26 5.38 14.95
CA LYS A 58 8.39 4.66 13.67
C LYS A 58 7.72 3.28 13.80
N VAL A 59 6.41 3.24 13.65
CA VAL A 59 5.63 1.99 13.60
C VAL A 59 5.32 1.62 12.16
N SER A 60 5.48 0.34 11.83
CA SER A 60 5.12 -0.21 10.52
C SER A 60 4.43 -1.56 10.70
N GLY A 61 3.60 -1.93 9.73
CA GLY A 61 2.89 -3.20 9.74
C GLY A 61 2.97 -3.95 8.43
N ARG A 62 2.63 -5.24 8.49
CA ARG A 62 2.51 -6.10 7.31
C ARG A 62 1.51 -7.24 7.51
N ALA A 63 0.41 -7.17 6.77
CA ALA A 63 -0.66 -8.15 6.81
C ALA A 63 -0.29 -9.48 6.16
N LYS A 64 -0.78 -10.54 6.78
CA LYS A 64 -0.72 -11.93 6.34
C LYS A 64 -2.13 -12.54 6.38
N THR A 65 -2.28 -13.76 5.90
CA THR A 65 -3.57 -14.47 5.87
C THR A 65 -4.05 -14.90 7.26
N ASP A 66 -3.12 -15.11 8.19
CA ASP A 66 -3.33 -15.64 9.54
C ASP A 66 -3.05 -14.61 10.65
N GLY A 67 -2.83 -13.35 10.28
CA GLY A 67 -2.45 -12.30 11.21
C GLY A 67 -1.77 -11.13 10.53
N PHE A 68 -0.99 -10.38 11.29
CA PHE A 68 -0.16 -9.30 10.77
C PHE A 68 1.08 -9.09 11.64
N ARG A 69 2.15 -8.57 11.03
CA ARG A 69 3.35 -8.12 11.73
C ARG A 69 3.16 -6.66 12.14
N ILE A 70 3.64 -6.30 13.32
CA ILE A 70 3.83 -4.91 13.76
C ILE A 70 5.27 -4.76 14.25
N ALA A 71 5.96 -3.74 13.73
CA ALA A 71 7.29 -3.34 14.16
C ALA A 71 7.24 -1.98 14.87
N GLY A 72 8.00 -1.83 15.95
CA GLY A 72 8.22 -0.54 16.63
C GLY A 72 7.29 -0.25 17.82
N ILE A 73 6.38 -1.16 18.15
CA ILE A 73 5.62 -1.14 19.42
C ILE A 73 6.36 -2.04 20.40
N HIS A 74 6.69 -1.53 21.60
CA HIS A 74 7.53 -2.25 22.54
C HIS A 74 6.76 -3.17 23.49
N SER A 75 5.44 -2.96 23.63
CA SER A 75 4.60 -3.70 24.57
C SER A 75 3.48 -4.47 23.85
N THR A 76 3.36 -5.76 24.13
CA THR A 76 2.24 -6.58 23.64
C THR A 76 0.90 -6.13 24.24
N LYS A 77 0.93 -5.52 25.43
CA LYS A 77 -0.25 -4.91 26.06
C LYS A 77 -0.75 -3.71 25.24
N GLU A 78 0.15 -2.83 24.79
CA GLU A 78 -0.21 -1.70 23.93
C GLU A 78 -0.82 -2.17 22.61
N ILE A 79 -0.31 -3.26 22.03
CA ILE A 79 -0.89 -3.88 20.83
C ILE A 79 -2.32 -4.38 21.10
N ARG A 80 -2.55 -5.10 22.20
CA ARG A 80 -3.88 -5.61 22.56
C ARG A 80 -4.89 -4.49 22.82
N GLU A 81 -4.47 -3.45 23.53
CA GLU A 81 -5.31 -2.28 23.81
C GLU A 81 -5.72 -1.59 22.50
N ALA A 82 -4.77 -1.28 21.63
CA ALA A 82 -5.04 -0.62 20.36
C ALA A 82 -5.90 -1.48 19.41
N PHE A 83 -5.71 -2.80 19.42
CA PHE A 83 -6.55 -3.72 18.65
C PHE A 83 -7.99 -3.73 19.17
N SER A 84 -8.16 -3.79 20.50
CA SER A 84 -9.48 -3.82 21.13
C SER A 84 -10.22 -2.49 20.94
N GLU A 85 -9.50 -1.37 21.05
CA GLU A 85 -10.01 -0.04 20.73
C GLU A 85 -10.55 -0.01 19.30
N PHE A 86 -9.75 -0.45 18.31
CA PHE A 86 -10.19 -0.48 16.92
C PHE A 86 -11.43 -1.35 16.68
N LEU A 87 -11.55 -2.48 17.39
CA LEU A 87 -12.74 -3.33 17.30
C LEU A 87 -13.99 -2.71 17.92
N SER A 88 -13.83 -1.89 18.96
CA SER A 88 -14.95 -1.24 19.67
C SER A 88 -15.60 -0.11 18.87
N LEU A 89 -14.91 0.41 17.85
CA LEU A 89 -15.39 1.50 17.01
C LEU A 89 -16.58 1.10 16.14
N ASP A 90 -17.38 2.10 15.77
CA ASP A 90 -18.42 1.90 14.78
C ASP A 90 -17.85 1.66 13.37
N LYS A 91 -18.70 1.27 12.43
CA LYS A 91 -18.28 0.94 11.06
C LYS A 91 -17.70 2.14 10.30
N GLN A 92 -18.19 3.35 10.53
CA GLN A 92 -17.73 4.57 9.85
C GLN A 92 -16.36 4.98 10.38
N GLU A 93 -16.18 4.97 11.69
CA GLU A 93 -14.91 5.21 12.36
C GLU A 93 -13.86 4.18 11.95
N LYS A 94 -14.22 2.88 11.91
CA LYS A 94 -13.34 1.81 11.43
C LYS A 94 -12.83 2.10 10.01
N TRP A 95 -13.68 2.58 9.11
CA TRP A 95 -13.25 2.94 7.76
C TRP A 95 -12.28 4.13 7.74
N ASN A 96 -12.54 5.14 8.57
CA ASN A 96 -11.68 6.31 8.67
C ASN A 96 -10.29 5.96 9.20
N MET A 97 -10.18 4.98 10.12
CA MET A 97 -8.90 4.54 10.67
C MET A 97 -8.20 3.47 9.80
N ALA A 98 -8.96 2.56 9.19
CA ALA A 98 -8.40 1.48 8.38
C ALA A 98 -7.77 1.98 7.06
N ILE A 99 -8.24 3.12 6.52
CA ILE A 99 -7.66 3.70 5.30
C ILE A 99 -6.45 4.55 5.68
N SER A 100 -5.24 4.07 5.36
CA SER A 100 -3.98 4.75 5.72
C SER A 100 -3.28 5.32 4.50
N ASN A 101 -2.87 6.60 4.58
CA ASN A 101 -2.01 7.23 3.57
C ASN A 101 -0.55 6.75 3.63
N ARG A 102 -0.18 6.00 4.67
CA ARG A 102 1.16 5.43 4.87
C ARG A 102 1.24 3.96 4.47
N CYS A 103 0.18 3.41 3.87
CA CYS A 103 0.17 2.03 3.39
C CYS A 103 1.18 1.84 2.25
N GLY A 104 2.10 0.88 2.39
CA GLY A 104 3.05 0.53 1.33
C GLY A 104 2.39 0.08 0.02
N SER A 105 1.10 -0.26 0.05
CA SER A 105 0.33 -0.55 -1.17
C SER A 105 0.01 0.69 -1.99
N ILE A 106 -0.13 1.87 -1.39
CA ILE A 106 -0.30 3.13 -2.14
C ILE A 106 0.94 3.38 -3.01
N LEU A 107 2.14 3.18 -2.46
CA LEU A 107 3.37 3.43 -3.22
C LEU A 107 3.47 2.53 -4.45
N VAL A 108 3.17 1.23 -4.30
CA VAL A 108 3.24 0.29 -5.42
C VAL A 108 2.17 0.56 -6.47
N ILE A 109 0.95 0.93 -6.05
CA ILE A 109 -0.11 1.35 -6.97
C ILE A 109 0.30 2.62 -7.73
N ALA A 110 0.80 3.63 -7.01
CA ALA A 110 1.22 4.89 -7.61
C ALA A 110 2.34 4.66 -8.64
N GLN A 111 3.37 3.88 -8.28
CA GLN A 111 4.43 3.52 -9.21
C GLN A 111 3.87 2.83 -10.47
N GLY A 112 2.93 1.91 -10.29
CA GLY A 112 2.20 1.27 -11.38
C GLY A 112 1.55 2.22 -12.36
N ILE A 113 0.77 3.17 -11.82
CA ILE A 113 0.08 4.20 -12.62
C ILE A 113 1.11 5.04 -13.38
N GLY A 114 2.22 5.40 -12.73
CA GLY A 114 3.31 6.16 -13.36
C GLY A 114 3.91 5.41 -14.55
N ILE A 115 4.24 4.13 -14.38
CA ILE A 115 4.80 3.29 -15.46
C ILE A 115 3.81 3.17 -16.63
N ILE A 116 2.54 2.87 -16.35
CA ILE A 116 1.51 2.75 -17.39
C ILE A 116 1.35 4.07 -18.16
N SER A 117 1.38 5.19 -17.44
CA SER A 117 1.31 6.53 -18.05
C SER A 117 2.50 6.79 -18.97
N LEU A 118 3.71 6.47 -18.52
CA LEU A 118 4.94 6.64 -19.30
C LEU A 118 5.00 5.72 -20.52
N LEU A 119 4.61 4.45 -20.37
CA LEU A 119 4.55 3.51 -21.50
C LEU A 119 3.51 3.95 -22.54
N THR A 120 2.35 4.44 -22.10
CA THR A 120 1.32 5.00 -23.00
C THR A 120 1.86 6.21 -23.76
N ALA A 121 2.54 7.13 -23.07
CA ALA A 121 3.16 8.30 -23.70
C ALA A 121 4.26 7.89 -24.69
N LEU A 122 5.07 6.90 -24.33
CA LEU A 122 6.13 6.37 -25.20
C LEU A 122 5.54 5.82 -26.50
N VAL A 123 4.50 4.98 -26.41
CA VAL A 123 3.79 4.45 -27.59
C VAL A 123 3.23 5.60 -28.44
N PHE A 124 2.55 6.57 -27.80
CA PHE A 124 1.99 7.73 -28.50
C PHE A 124 3.06 8.56 -29.22
N PHE A 125 4.20 8.84 -28.58
CA PHE A 125 5.27 9.61 -29.20
C PHE A 125 5.91 8.88 -30.39
N SER A 126 5.99 7.55 -30.35
CA SER A 126 6.58 6.76 -31.43
C SER A 126 5.71 6.72 -32.68
N PHE A 127 4.39 6.69 -32.52
CA PHE A 127 3.44 6.68 -33.64
C PHE A 127 3.18 8.08 -34.22
N TRP A 128 2.99 9.10 -33.37
CA TRP A 128 2.53 10.42 -33.80
C TRP A 128 3.65 11.47 -33.91
N GLN A 129 4.86 11.20 -33.41
CA GLN A 129 6.02 12.09 -33.47
C GLN A 129 5.70 13.57 -33.21
N PRO A 130 5.04 13.90 -32.08
CA PRO A 130 4.59 15.25 -31.80
C PRO A 130 5.76 16.24 -31.60
N SER A 131 5.48 17.53 -31.78
CA SER A 131 6.48 18.59 -31.58
C SER A 131 6.99 18.64 -30.13
N PRO A 132 8.21 19.15 -29.86
CA PRO A 132 8.75 19.24 -28.50
C PRO A 132 7.86 19.98 -27.49
N PRO A 133 7.18 21.10 -27.83
CA PRO A 133 6.21 21.72 -26.94
C PRO A 133 5.04 20.80 -26.57
N THR A 134 4.53 20.02 -27.54
CA THR A 134 3.46 19.05 -27.30
C THR A 134 3.93 17.92 -26.39
N VAL A 135 5.15 17.40 -26.59
CA VAL A 135 5.75 16.40 -25.69
C VAL A 135 5.85 16.94 -24.27
N ALA A 136 6.39 18.15 -24.10
CA ALA A 136 6.52 18.78 -22.79
C ALA A 136 5.15 18.99 -22.11
N LEU A 137 4.15 19.43 -22.87
CA LEU A 137 2.78 19.57 -22.38
C LEU A 137 2.20 18.22 -21.93
N THR A 138 2.31 17.17 -22.75
CA THR A 138 1.82 15.83 -22.41
C THR A 138 2.46 15.31 -21.13
N LEU A 139 3.80 15.34 -21.03
CA LEU A 139 4.52 14.87 -19.84
C LEU A 139 4.18 15.73 -18.61
N GLY A 140 4.07 17.05 -18.77
CA GLY A 140 3.66 17.97 -17.71
C GLY A 140 2.26 17.66 -17.17
N THR A 141 1.28 17.47 -18.06
CA THR A 141 -0.09 17.08 -17.68
C THR A 141 -0.12 15.73 -16.98
N GLN A 142 0.63 14.73 -17.47
CA GLN A 142 0.71 13.42 -16.81
C GLN A 142 1.30 13.51 -15.40
N LEU A 143 2.34 14.32 -15.20
CA LEU A 143 2.91 14.55 -13.87
C LEU A 143 1.90 15.19 -12.93
N LEU A 144 1.18 16.23 -13.39
CA LEU A 144 0.15 16.89 -12.59
C LEU A 144 -0.98 15.92 -12.22
N LEU A 145 -1.47 15.13 -13.18
CA LEU A 145 -2.47 14.09 -12.93
C LEU A 145 -1.97 13.05 -11.93
N PHE A 146 -0.73 12.58 -12.07
CA PHE A 146 -0.13 11.64 -11.14
C PHE A 146 -0.08 12.21 -9.71
N LEU A 147 0.40 13.44 -9.55
CA LEU A 147 0.53 14.09 -8.24
C LEU A 147 -0.84 14.33 -7.58
N GLY A 148 -1.84 14.75 -8.36
CA GLY A 148 -3.20 14.98 -7.88
C GLY A 148 -3.97 13.70 -7.57
N CYS A 149 -3.80 12.66 -8.39
CA CYS A 149 -4.65 11.47 -8.32
C CYS A 149 -4.05 10.31 -7.50
N ARG A 150 -2.73 10.28 -7.23
CA ARG A 150 -2.09 9.12 -6.56
C ARG A 150 -2.69 8.76 -5.20
N HIS A 151 -3.02 9.76 -4.38
CA HIS A 151 -3.61 9.56 -3.05
C HIS A 151 -5.09 9.16 -3.10
N PRO A 152 -5.99 9.90 -3.80
CA PRO A 152 -7.39 9.51 -3.88
C PRO A 152 -7.58 8.13 -4.51
N LEU A 153 -6.84 7.81 -5.59
CA LEU A 153 -6.90 6.47 -6.20
C LEU A 153 -6.40 5.38 -5.25
N GLY A 154 -5.32 5.65 -4.51
CA GLY A 154 -4.81 4.72 -3.49
C GLY A 154 -5.82 4.44 -2.38
N ARG A 155 -6.53 5.47 -1.89
CA ARG A 155 -7.59 5.33 -0.88
C ARG A 155 -8.79 4.57 -1.41
N LEU A 156 -9.19 4.84 -2.66
CA LEU A 156 -10.27 4.12 -3.33
C LEU A 156 -9.96 2.62 -3.45
N LEU A 157 -8.74 2.28 -3.90
CA LEU A 157 -8.30 0.89 -4.00
C LEU A 157 -8.22 0.22 -2.64
N GLN A 158 -7.77 0.93 -1.60
CA GLN A 158 -7.83 0.40 -0.23
C GLN A 158 -9.26 0.03 0.17
N LYS A 159 -10.21 0.95 0.01
CA LYS A 159 -11.61 0.75 0.37
C LYS A 159 -12.26 -0.42 -0.39
N HIS A 160 -11.97 -0.57 -1.69
CA HIS A 160 -12.69 -1.52 -2.55
C HIS A 160 -11.97 -2.85 -2.80
N ARG A 161 -10.65 -2.92 -2.62
CA ARG A 161 -9.84 -4.09 -3.03
C ARG A 161 -8.86 -4.56 -1.97
N LEU A 162 -8.25 -3.66 -1.18
CA LEU A 162 -7.18 -4.06 -0.27
C LEU A 162 -7.62 -4.30 1.17
N LEU A 163 -8.79 -3.79 1.55
CA LEU A 163 -9.35 -3.88 2.90
C LEU A 163 -10.74 -4.51 2.85
N SER A 164 -11.16 -5.05 3.99
CA SER A 164 -12.51 -5.54 4.25
C SER A 164 -12.79 -5.35 5.74
N LEU A 165 -13.90 -4.71 6.12
CA LEU A 165 -14.32 -4.55 7.52
C LEU A 165 -15.22 -5.68 8.04
N ASP A 166 -15.32 -6.76 7.27
CA ASP A 166 -16.12 -7.92 7.63
C ASP A 166 -15.34 -8.80 8.63
N PHE A 167 -15.27 -8.36 9.89
CA PHE A 167 -14.48 -9.02 10.94
C PHE A 167 -14.94 -8.68 12.37
N GLU A 168 -16.23 -8.40 12.59
CA GLU A 168 -16.72 -7.96 13.92
C GLU A 168 -16.32 -8.90 15.07
N ASP A 169 -16.25 -10.21 14.80
CA ASP A 169 -15.83 -11.23 15.77
C ASP A 169 -14.32 -11.53 15.77
N ALA A 170 -13.49 -10.63 15.22
CA ALA A 170 -12.06 -10.82 15.17
C ALA A 170 -11.45 -10.93 16.56
N LYS A 171 -10.53 -11.87 16.73
CA LYS A 171 -9.83 -12.08 18.00
C LYS A 171 -8.34 -12.26 17.77
N ILE A 172 -7.55 -11.74 18.71
CA ILE A 172 -6.13 -12.09 18.79
C ILE A 172 -6.03 -13.48 19.41
N LEU A 173 -5.48 -14.42 18.65
CA LEU A 173 -5.14 -15.76 19.13
C LEU A 173 -3.84 -15.72 19.94
N ASP A 174 -2.84 -15.01 19.42
CA ASP A 174 -1.51 -14.96 20.02
C ASP A 174 -0.71 -13.73 19.56
N ILE A 175 0.27 -13.31 20.35
CA ILE A 175 1.24 -12.28 20.00
C ILE A 175 2.63 -12.81 20.33
N LYS A 176 3.40 -13.17 19.30
CA LYS A 176 4.79 -13.64 19.46
C LYS A 176 5.76 -12.59 18.95
N GLN A 177 6.83 -12.37 19.71
CA GLN A 177 7.97 -11.66 19.16
C GLN A 177 8.63 -12.54 18.09
N VAL A 178 9.01 -11.93 16.98
CA VAL A 178 9.61 -12.62 15.83
C VAL A 178 10.82 -11.84 15.36
N ASP A 179 11.71 -12.50 14.64
CA ASP A 179 12.87 -11.85 14.05
C ASP A 179 12.43 -10.74 13.10
N ARG A 180 13.11 -9.59 13.22
CA ARG A 180 12.92 -8.47 12.32
C ARG A 180 13.49 -8.79 10.95
N ILE A 181 12.85 -8.25 9.92
CA ILE A 181 13.42 -8.25 8.58
C ILE A 181 14.39 -7.06 8.49
N PRO A 182 15.70 -7.30 8.31
CA PRO A 182 16.69 -6.22 8.23
C PRO A 182 16.32 -5.19 7.16
N LEU A 183 16.65 -3.92 7.39
CA LEU A 183 16.43 -2.78 6.49
C LEU A 183 14.97 -2.40 6.21
N ILE A 184 14.00 -3.22 6.63
CA ILE A 184 12.56 -2.97 6.44
C ILE A 184 11.89 -2.59 7.76
N GLU A 185 12.18 -3.32 8.83
CA GLU A 185 11.48 -3.21 10.10
C GLU A 185 12.39 -2.55 11.16
N ASN A 186 11.83 -1.56 11.88
CA ASN A 186 12.54 -0.82 12.93
C ASN A 186 11.98 -1.22 14.31
N GLY A 187 12.88 -1.43 15.28
CA GLY A 187 12.50 -1.82 16.64
C GLY A 187 12.10 -3.29 16.78
N PRO A 188 11.49 -3.68 17.92
CA PRO A 188 10.97 -5.03 18.13
C PRO A 188 9.81 -5.31 17.17
N VAL A 189 9.69 -6.56 16.74
CA VAL A 189 8.66 -7.00 15.82
C VAL A 189 7.83 -8.10 16.47
N TYR A 190 6.52 -7.91 16.43
CA TYR A 190 5.54 -8.87 16.92
C TYR A 190 4.69 -9.37 15.77
N PHE A 191 4.46 -10.67 15.72
CA PHE A 191 3.43 -11.27 14.90
C PHE A 191 2.16 -11.44 15.73
N VAL A 192 1.11 -10.76 15.32
CA VAL A 192 -0.23 -10.83 15.92
C VAL A 192 -1.03 -11.83 15.11
N ARG A 193 -1.23 -13.03 15.66
CA ARG A 193 -2.04 -14.06 15.03
C ARG A 193 -3.50 -13.76 15.30
N THR A 194 -4.32 -13.74 14.27
CA THR A 194 -5.74 -13.39 14.36
C THR A 194 -6.63 -14.52 13.86
N HIS A 195 -7.83 -14.58 14.42
CA HIS A 195 -8.94 -15.33 13.86
C HIS A 195 -9.93 -14.35 13.26
N VAL A 196 -10.19 -14.48 11.95
CA VAL A 196 -11.15 -13.67 11.19
C VAL A 196 -12.01 -14.63 10.37
N GLN A 197 -13.30 -14.76 10.73
CA GLN A 197 -14.28 -15.56 9.98
C GLN A 197 -14.65 -14.85 8.68
#